data_AF-A0A523DUL2-F1
#
_entry.id   AF-A0A523DUL2-F1
#
_cell.length_a   1.000
_cell.length_b   1.000
_cell.length_c   1.000
_cell.angle_alpha   90.00
_cell.angle_beta   90.00
_cell.angle_gamma   90.00
#
_symmetry.space_group_name_H-M   'P 1'
#
loop_
_entity.id
_entity.type
_entity.pdbx_description
1 polymer ?
#
loop_
_entity_poly.entity_id
_entity_poly.type
_entity_poly.pdbx_seq_one_letter_code
_entity_poly.pdbx_strand_id
1 'polypeptide(L)'
;ELEQAWDLCRNAEQGGLDDKTLRLLKLAIALAREAEGATHSAVRKARRAGVSREEMEQVVAVAASTIGFPAAVKALQWVTEVGD
;
A
#
# COMPACT_ATOMS: atom_id res chain seq x y z
N GLU A 1 21.95 -12.56 -13.55
CA GLU A 1 21.15 -12.55 -12.30
C GLU A 1 20.88 -11.14 -11.77
N LEU A 2 21.89 -10.32 -11.47
CA LEU A 2 21.67 -8.94 -10.99
C LEU A 2 20.93 -8.05 -12.00
N GLU A 3 21.30 -8.08 -13.28
CA GLU A 3 20.62 -7.32 -14.35
C GLU A 3 19.13 -7.68 -14.43
N GLN A 4 18.81 -8.98 -14.40
CA GLN A 4 17.44 -9.46 -14.40
C GLN A 4 16.65 -8.99 -13.17
N ALA A 5 17.26 -8.94 -11.99
CA ALA A 5 16.63 -8.40 -10.79
C ALA A 5 16.35 -6.88 -10.93
N TRP A 6 17.27 -6.12 -11.53
CA TRP A 6 17.07 -4.69 -11.80
C TRP A 6 15.95 -4.45 -12.81
N ASP A 7 15.90 -5.25 -13.87
CA ASP A 7 14.86 -5.14 -14.89
C ASP A 7 13.48 -5.50 -14.33
N LEU A 8 13.40 -6.49 -13.44
CA LEU A 8 12.16 -6.82 -12.73
C LEU A 8 11.69 -5.63 -11.87
N CYS A 9 12.59 -4.99 -11.12
CA CYS A 9 12.26 -3.82 -10.31
C CYS A 9 11.83 -2.62 -11.17
N ARG A 10 12.48 -2.39 -12.33
CA ARG A 10 12.15 -1.29 -13.24
C ARG A 10 10.76 -1.46 -13.86
N ASN A 11 10.38 -2.70 -14.13
CA ASN A 11 9.10 -3.06 -14.74
C ASN A 11 8.09 -3.59 -13.71
N ALA A 12 8.22 -3.25 -12.43
CA ALA A 12 7.39 -3.81 -11.36
C ALA A 12 5.89 -3.49 -11.48
N GLU A 13 5.52 -2.50 -12.30
CA GLU A 13 4.11 -2.19 -12.63
C GLU A 13 3.62 -2.94 -13.87
N GLN A 14 4.47 -3.70 -14.56
CA GLN A 14 4.12 -4.56 -15.70
C GLN A 14 4.12 -6.02 -15.24
N GLY A 15 2.98 -6.68 -15.29
CA GLY A 15 2.90 -8.08 -14.86
C GLY A 15 1.48 -8.61 -14.79
N GLY A 16 1.33 -9.75 -14.11
CA GLY A 16 0.04 -10.45 -14.01
C GLY A 16 -0.90 -9.93 -12.92
N LEU A 17 -0.50 -8.90 -12.16
CA LEU A 17 -1.37 -8.27 -11.18
C LEU A 17 -2.11 -7.10 -11.80
N ASP A 18 -3.41 -6.98 -11.52
CA ASP A 18 -4.17 -5.81 -11.91
C ASP A 18 -3.72 -4.56 -11.13
N ASP A 19 -4.03 -3.39 -11.68
CA ASP A 19 -3.64 -2.09 -11.12
C ASP A 19 -4.09 -1.94 -9.67
N LYS A 20 -5.31 -2.41 -9.36
CA LYS A 20 -5.91 -2.32 -8.04
C LYS A 20 -5.09 -3.09 -7.01
N THR A 21 -4.77 -4.34 -7.32
CA THR A 21 -3.95 -5.25 -6.51
C THR A 21 -2.55 -4.68 -6.31
N LEU A 22 -1.93 -4.15 -7.36
CA LEU A 22 -0.63 -3.48 -7.27
C LEU A 22 -0.65 -2.29 -6.31
N ARG A 23 -1.71 -1.46 -6.34
CA ARG A 23 -1.83 -0.31 -5.41
C ARG A 23 -2.05 -0.75 -3.97
N LEU A 24 -2.85 -1.78 -3.73
CA LEU A 24 -3.06 -2.34 -2.38
C LEU A 24 -1.77 -2.96 -1.82
N LEU A 25 -1.00 -3.68 -2.63
CA LEU A 25 0.32 -4.20 -2.22
C LEU A 25 1.29 -3.08 -1.87
N LYS A 26 1.34 -2.02 -2.70
CA LYS A 26 2.19 -0.87 -2.41
C LYS A 26 1.80 -0.17 -1.11
N LEU A 27 0.50 -0.06 -0.84
CA LEU A 27 -0.01 0.44 0.43
C LEU A 27 0.45 -0.44 1.59
N ALA A 28 0.20 -1.75 1.55
CA ALA A 28 0.59 -2.69 2.60
C ALA A 28 2.10 -2.61 2.94
N ILE A 29 2.97 -2.52 1.92
CA ILE A 29 4.41 -2.35 2.11
C ILE A 29 4.75 -1.03 2.80
N ALA A 30 4.09 0.08 2.44
CA ALA A 30 4.28 1.37 3.08
C ALA A 30 3.85 1.34 4.56
N LEU A 31 2.72 0.68 4.87
CA LEU A 31 2.25 0.47 6.23
C LEU A 31 3.27 -0.32 7.07
N ALA A 32 3.77 -1.44 6.53
CA ALA A 32 4.78 -2.28 7.20
C ALA A 32 6.16 -1.60 7.37
N ARG A 33 6.38 -0.48 6.69
CA ARG A 33 7.55 0.37 6.88
C ARG A 33 7.30 1.55 7.80
N GLU A 34 6.08 1.70 8.32
CA GLU A 34 5.65 2.83 9.14
C GLU A 34 6.00 4.19 8.49
N ALA A 35 5.95 4.23 7.16
CA ALA A 35 6.45 5.34 6.36
C ALA A 35 5.29 6.25 5.92
N GLU A 36 4.91 7.20 6.77
CA GLU A 36 3.76 8.11 6.58
C GLU A 36 3.68 8.73 5.17
N GLY A 37 4.76 9.38 4.70
CA GLY A 37 4.76 10.01 3.37
C GLY A 37 4.57 9.01 2.22
N ALA A 38 5.09 7.79 2.37
CA ALA A 38 4.88 6.72 1.40
C ALA A 38 3.44 6.18 1.47
N THR A 39 2.88 6.05 2.68
CA THR A 39 1.48 5.69 2.90
C THR A 39 0.54 6.69 2.24
N HIS A 40 0.74 8.00 2.46
CA HIS A 40 -0.09 9.03 1.83
C HIS A 40 -0.01 9.00 0.30
N SER A 41 1.19 8.77 -0.25
CA SER A 41 1.37 8.60 -1.69
C SER A 41 0.66 7.36 -2.22
N ALA A 42 0.75 6.24 -1.50
CA ALA A 42 0.08 4.99 -1.86
C ALA A 42 -1.45 5.14 -1.82
N VAL A 43 -2.01 5.78 -0.79
CA VAL A 43 -3.46 6.05 -0.67
C VAL A 43 -3.97 6.88 -1.85
N ARG A 44 -3.30 7.99 -2.19
CA ARG A 44 -3.71 8.81 -3.36
C ARG A 44 -3.70 8.01 -4.66
N LYS A 45 -2.68 7.17 -4.87
CA LYS A 45 -2.56 6.34 -6.08
C LYS A 45 -3.59 5.21 -6.09
N ALA A 46 -3.88 4.60 -4.95
CA ALA A 46 -4.93 3.58 -4.79
C ALA A 46 -6.30 4.16 -5.15
N ARG A 47 -6.65 5.34 -4.61
CA ARG A 47 -7.90 6.03 -4.96
C ARG A 47 -8.02 6.33 -6.45
N ARG A 48 -6.95 6.83 -7.08
CA ARG A 48 -6.91 7.07 -8.53
C ARG A 48 -7.12 5.80 -9.36
N ALA A 49 -6.75 4.64 -8.82
CA ALA A 49 -6.97 3.33 -9.43
C ALA A 49 -8.34 2.70 -9.06
N GLY A 50 -9.24 3.45 -8.40
CA GLY A 50 -10.57 2.97 -8.05
C GLY A 50 -10.62 2.05 -6.84
N VAL A 51 -9.57 2.02 -6.00
CA VAL A 51 -9.60 1.34 -4.70
C VAL A 51 -10.52 2.10 -3.74
N SER A 52 -11.49 1.41 -3.14
CA SER A 52 -12.42 2.00 -2.19
C SER A 52 -11.75 2.27 -0.84
N ARG A 53 -12.38 3.11 -0.03
CA ARG A 53 -11.94 3.35 1.36
C ARG A 53 -12.01 2.05 2.17
N GLU A 54 -13.08 1.27 2.03
CA GLU A 54 -13.22 0.00 2.76
C GLU A 54 -12.11 -0.98 2.43
N GLU A 55 -11.68 -1.06 1.16
CA GLU A 55 -10.60 -1.95 0.75
C GLU A 55 -9.25 -1.55 1.35
N MET A 56 -8.97 -0.25 1.46
CA MET A 56 -7.75 0.23 2.12
C MET A 56 -7.78 0.00 3.63
N GLU A 57 -8.93 0.22 4.27
CA GLU A 57 -9.12 -0.10 5.69
C GLU A 57 -8.98 -1.60 5.97
N GLN A 58 -9.48 -2.44 5.07
CA GLN A 58 -9.27 -3.89 5.14
C GLN A 58 -7.79 -4.26 5.08
N VAL A 59 -6.98 -3.60 4.24
CA VAL A 59 -5.52 -3.82 4.22
C VAL A 59 -4.89 -3.48 5.57
N VAL A 60 -5.28 -2.36 6.20
CA VAL A 60 -4.79 -1.99 7.54
C VAL A 60 -5.19 -3.06 8.57
N ALA A 61 -6.45 -3.52 8.54
CA ALA A 61 -6.96 -4.54 9.44
C ALA A 61 -6.22 -5.88 9.30
N VAL A 62 -5.97 -6.33 8.07
CA VAL A 62 -5.20 -7.56 7.79
C VAL A 62 -3.76 -7.42 8.28
N ALA A 63 -3.13 -6.25 8.05
CA ALA A 63 -1.75 -5.99 8.46
C ALA A 63 -1.54 -5.98 9.98
N ALA A 64 -2.59 -5.73 10.78
CA ALA A 64 -2.48 -5.59 12.24
C ALA A 64 -1.84 -6.80 12.94
N SER A 65 -2.09 -8.02 12.45
CA SER A 65 -1.47 -9.25 12.96
C SER A 65 0.03 -9.34 12.69
N THR A 66 0.53 -8.62 11.67
CA THR A 66 1.92 -8.66 11.20
C THR A 66 2.74 -7.51 11.76
N ILE A 67 2.16 -6.30 11.78
CA ILE A 67 2.87 -5.08 12.20
C ILE A 67 2.54 -4.67 13.64
N GLY A 68 1.59 -5.34 14.29
CA GLY A 68 1.10 -5.03 15.62
C GLY A 68 -0.04 -4.01 15.62
N PHE A 69 -0.94 -4.14 16.59
CA PHE A 69 -2.11 -3.26 16.73
C PHE A 69 -1.76 -1.76 16.86
N PRO A 70 -0.75 -1.34 17.66
CA PRO A 70 -0.40 0.08 17.76
C PRO A 70 0.00 0.70 16.41
N ALA A 71 0.82 0.00 15.62
CA ALA A 71 1.24 0.47 14.30
C ALA A 71 0.06 0.48 13.32
N ALA A 72 -0.83 -0.52 13.38
CA ALA A 72 -2.04 -0.57 12.55
C ALA A 72 -3.03 0.58 12.86
N VAL A 73 -3.21 0.94 14.14
CA VAL A 73 -4.07 2.07 14.52
C VAL A 73 -3.52 3.38 13.98
N LYS A 74 -2.20 3.59 14.06
CA LYS A 74 -1.52 4.76 13.47
C LYS A 74 -1.66 4.77 11.94
N ALA A 75 -1.46 3.63 11.30
CA ALA A 75 -1.65 3.47 9.86
C ALA A 75 -3.08 3.79 9.41
N LEU A 76 -4.09 3.44 10.21
CA LEU A 76 -5.48 3.76 9.91
C LEU A 76 -5.67 5.28 9.81
N GLN A 77 -5.10 6.06 10.74
CA GLN A 77 -5.17 7.52 10.72
C GLN A 77 -4.67 8.06 9.36
N TRP A 78 -3.47 7.67 8.95
CA TRP A 78 -2.87 8.09 7.67
C TRP A 78 -3.70 7.69 6.43
N VAL A 79 -4.33 6.51 6.45
CA VAL A 79 -5.19 6.06 5.35
C VAL A 79 -6.47 6.89 5.27
N THR A 80 -6.99 7.32 6.42
CA THR A 80 -8.23 8.08 6.52
C THR A 80 -8.06 9.58 6.30
N GLU A 81 -6.91 10.16 6.70
CA GLU A 81 -6.60 11.60 6.56
C GLU A 81 -6.52 12.07 5.10
N VAL A 82 -6.05 11.21 4.20
CA VAL A 82 -5.92 11.53 2.77
C VAL A 82 -7.29 11.41 2.14
N GLY A 83 -8.22 12.34 2.40
CA GLY A 83 -9.58 12.24 1.89
C GLY A 83 -10.65 13.17 2.44
N ASP A 84 -10.31 14.02 3.41
CA ASP A 84 -11.03 15.26 3.70
C ASP A 84 -10.35 16.44 2.98
#